data_AF-A0A3D9HCW8-F1
#
_entry.id   AF-A0A3D9HCW8-F1
#
_cell.length_a   1.000
_cell.length_b   1.000
_cell.length_c   1.000
_cell.angle_alpha   90.00
_cell.angle_beta   90.00
_cell.angle_gamma   90.00
#
_symmetry.space_group_name_H-M   'P 1'
#
loop_
_entity.id
_entity.type
_entity.pdbx_description
1 polymer ?
#
loop_
_entity_poly.entity_id
_entity_poly.type
_entity_poly.pdbx_seq_one_letter_code
_entity_poly.pdbx_strand_id
1 'polypeptide(L)'
;MNLQTIIPLKKQQHNQLGYNSKIMLFGSCFSEHIGEKFKYYKFQTSINPFGILFHPLAIENLITRVINKDYYSEKDLHFHNEQWCCLDAHSKLNNASKEVLLDVLNTQIEEMHNDLLNASHIIITLGTSWVYRHIASDEIVANCHKIPQKQFLKELLSVAQITESLEAIISLVKSVNPNITFLFTVSPVRHIKDGFVENTQSKSHLLAAIHQVVEPRAQRYYFPSYEIMMDELRDYRFYNADMLHPNEVAINYIWEKFKLVWLTEDAFKISETVAAIQAKKAHRPFNPNSEAHQNFLLKLQVDIKDLQDKYPFLNF
;
A
#
# COMPACT_ATOMS: atom_id res chain seq x y z
N MET A 1 -5.51 -29.79 -22.60
CA MET A 1 -4.34 -29.08 -22.02
C MET A 1 -4.89 -27.94 -21.18
N ASN A 2 -4.60 -27.89 -19.88
CA ASN A 2 -4.93 -26.71 -19.09
C ASN A 2 -3.91 -25.62 -19.43
N LEU A 3 -4.37 -24.53 -20.04
CA LEU A 3 -3.51 -23.43 -20.48
C LEU A 3 -3.28 -22.37 -19.39
N GLN A 4 -3.89 -22.54 -18.21
CA GLN A 4 -3.76 -21.61 -17.11
C GLN A 4 -2.65 -22.05 -16.14
N THR A 5 -1.68 -21.16 -15.92
CA THR A 5 -0.58 -21.33 -14.97
C THR A 5 -0.95 -20.76 -13.60
N ILE A 6 -1.85 -21.45 -12.89
CA ILE A 6 -2.31 -21.03 -11.56
C ILE A 6 -1.17 -21.15 -10.55
N ILE A 7 -0.86 -20.06 -9.85
CA ILE A 7 0.11 -20.05 -8.76
C ILE A 7 -0.50 -20.77 -7.55
N PRO A 8 0.19 -21.78 -6.99
CA PRO A 8 -0.31 -22.50 -5.84
C PRO A 8 -0.25 -21.62 -4.59
N LEU A 9 -1.41 -21.08 -4.21
CA LEU A 9 -1.56 -20.33 -2.96
C LEU A 9 -2.06 -21.25 -1.85
N LYS A 10 -1.46 -21.11 -0.66
CA LYS A 10 -1.91 -21.79 0.56
C LYS A 10 -2.48 -20.76 1.50
N LYS A 11 -3.60 -21.09 2.17
CA LYS A 11 -4.14 -20.26 3.24
C LYS A 11 -3.08 -20.07 4.32
N GLN A 12 -2.89 -18.83 4.75
CA GLN A 12 -1.91 -18.49 5.77
C GLN A 12 -2.36 -19.04 7.13
N GLN A 13 -1.47 -19.73 7.85
CA GLN A 13 -1.84 -20.43 9.08
C GLN A 13 -1.88 -19.52 10.32
N HIS A 14 -1.00 -18.52 10.37
CA HIS A 14 -0.83 -17.63 11.52
C HIS A 14 -0.83 -16.17 11.09
N ASN A 15 -1.24 -15.28 12.00
CA ASN A 15 -1.31 -13.84 11.77
C ASN A 15 -2.15 -13.48 10.54
N GLN A 16 -3.30 -14.14 10.41
CA GLN A 16 -4.30 -13.77 9.42
C GLN A 16 -5.01 -12.48 9.84
N LEU A 17 -5.53 -11.76 8.84
CA LEU A 17 -6.25 -10.52 9.01
C LEU A 17 -7.69 -10.76 9.44
N GLY A 18 -8.06 -10.13 10.55
CA GLY A 18 -9.43 -10.01 11.05
C GLY A 18 -9.97 -8.58 10.92
N TYR A 19 -11.26 -8.36 11.16
CA TYR A 19 -11.85 -7.00 11.14
C TYR A 19 -11.28 -6.07 12.24
N ASN A 20 -10.80 -6.64 13.35
CA ASN A 20 -10.09 -5.89 14.39
C ASN A 20 -8.62 -5.58 14.03
N SER A 21 -8.12 -6.07 12.88
CA SER A 21 -6.76 -5.76 12.44
C SER A 21 -6.66 -4.31 12.01
N LYS A 22 -5.61 -3.63 12.47
CA LYS A 22 -5.23 -2.29 12.04
C LYS A 22 -4.06 -2.43 11.07
N ILE A 23 -4.29 -2.07 9.81
CA ILE A 23 -3.39 -2.41 8.71
C ILE A 23 -2.78 -1.12 8.16
N MET A 24 -1.47 -1.04 8.15
CA MET A 24 -0.75 0.04 7.48
C MET A 24 -0.22 -0.46 6.13
N LEU A 25 -0.42 0.32 5.08
CA LEU A 25 0.03 0.00 3.74
C LEU A 25 1.03 1.06 3.28
N PHE A 26 2.20 0.60 2.85
CA PHE A 26 3.25 1.43 2.25
C PHE A 26 3.61 0.92 0.86
N GLY A 27 4.09 1.80 -0.01
CA GLY A 27 4.70 1.38 -1.27
C GLY A 27 4.15 2.09 -2.50
N SER A 28 4.24 1.39 -3.63
CA SER A 28 3.81 1.82 -4.96
C SER A 28 2.32 2.20 -5.05
N CYS A 29 1.89 2.75 -6.20
CA CYS A 29 0.47 2.98 -6.51
C CYS A 29 -0.42 1.73 -6.40
N PHE A 30 0.14 0.52 -6.58
CA PHE A 30 -0.61 -0.71 -6.35
C PHE A 30 -1.05 -0.88 -4.88
N SER A 31 -0.26 -0.34 -3.94
CA SER A 31 -0.63 -0.28 -2.52
C SER A 31 -1.90 0.53 -2.30
N GLU A 32 -2.09 1.63 -3.06
CA GLU A 32 -3.31 2.43 -3.00
C GLU A 32 -4.52 1.65 -3.54
N HIS A 33 -4.36 0.93 -4.65
CA HIS A 33 -5.45 0.08 -5.18
C HIS A 33 -5.89 -1.01 -4.19
N ILE A 34 -4.96 -1.69 -3.54
CA ILE A 34 -5.26 -2.70 -2.52
C ILE A 34 -5.82 -2.04 -1.25
N GLY A 35 -5.29 -0.88 -0.86
CA GLY A 35 -5.80 -0.09 0.24
C GLY A 35 -7.26 0.36 0.04
N GLU A 36 -7.61 0.77 -1.19
CA GLU A 36 -9.01 1.09 -1.55
C GLU A 36 -9.91 -0.14 -1.52
N LYS A 37 -9.38 -1.35 -1.80
CA LYS A 37 -10.13 -2.59 -1.52
C LYS A 37 -10.38 -2.75 -0.03
N PHE A 38 -9.36 -2.66 0.81
CA PHE A 38 -9.56 -2.73 2.25
C PHE A 38 -10.60 -1.72 2.76
N LYS A 39 -10.56 -0.47 2.28
CA LYS A 39 -11.56 0.57 2.59
C LYS A 39 -12.95 0.20 2.10
N TYR A 40 -13.09 -0.30 0.88
CA TYR A 40 -14.39 -0.75 0.34
C TYR A 40 -15.01 -1.83 1.23
N TYR A 41 -14.19 -2.77 1.72
CA TYR A 41 -14.57 -3.83 2.66
C TYR A 41 -14.54 -3.39 4.14
N LYS A 42 -14.34 -2.10 4.41
CA LYS A 42 -14.43 -1.45 5.73
C LYS A 42 -13.42 -1.99 6.77
N PHE A 43 -12.27 -2.49 6.33
CA PHE A 43 -11.15 -2.76 7.25
C PHE A 43 -10.53 -1.45 7.76
N GLN A 44 -9.91 -1.51 8.94
CA GLN A 44 -9.21 -0.37 9.52
C GLN A 44 -7.83 -0.23 8.88
N THR A 45 -7.67 0.77 8.00
CA THR A 45 -6.43 0.95 7.25
C THR A 45 -5.90 2.37 7.23
N SER A 46 -4.57 2.48 7.22
CA SER A 46 -3.81 3.69 6.92
C SER A 46 -2.97 3.41 5.67
N ILE A 47 -3.09 4.23 4.64
CA ILE A 47 -2.52 3.94 3.30
C ILE A 47 -1.61 5.08 2.89
N ASN A 48 -0.33 4.77 2.69
CA ASN A 48 0.67 5.70 2.16
C ASN A 48 0.52 7.11 2.76
N PRO A 49 0.74 7.29 4.08
CA PRO A 49 0.50 8.58 4.72
C PRO A 49 1.21 9.70 3.95
N PHE A 50 2.53 9.57 3.78
CA PHE A 50 3.36 10.52 3.03
C PHE A 50 3.25 10.38 1.49
N GLY A 51 2.30 9.55 1.04
CA GLY A 51 2.09 9.18 -0.35
C GLY A 51 2.95 8.03 -0.83
N ILE A 52 2.98 7.86 -2.14
CA ILE A 52 3.58 6.69 -2.77
C ILE A 52 5.11 6.75 -2.64
N LEU A 53 5.68 5.75 -1.97
CA LEU A 53 7.12 5.56 -1.80
C LEU A 53 7.52 4.24 -2.48
N PHE A 54 8.25 4.30 -3.60
CA PHE A 54 8.42 3.11 -4.44
C PHE A 54 9.53 2.15 -4.00
N HIS A 55 10.50 2.60 -3.21
CA HIS A 55 11.72 1.85 -2.90
C HIS A 55 11.94 1.82 -1.38
N PRO A 56 12.68 0.81 -0.87
CA PRO A 56 12.79 0.56 0.57
C PRO A 56 13.45 1.73 1.32
N LEU A 57 14.50 2.35 0.77
CA LEU A 57 15.22 3.44 1.45
C LEU A 57 14.35 4.66 1.77
N ALA A 58 13.36 5.00 0.92
CA ALA A 58 12.43 6.09 1.21
C ALA A 58 11.48 5.72 2.35
N ILE A 59 11.02 4.46 2.38
CA ILE A 59 10.16 3.94 3.46
C ILE A 59 10.95 3.89 4.77
N GLU A 60 12.21 3.46 4.73
CA GLU A 60 13.12 3.44 5.87
C GLU A 60 13.38 4.84 6.42
N ASN A 61 13.72 5.81 5.57
CA ASN A 61 13.92 7.20 5.99
C ASN A 61 12.66 7.74 6.69
N LEU A 62 11.50 7.53 6.09
CA LEU A 62 10.22 7.92 6.69
C LEU A 62 10.00 7.26 8.05
N ILE A 63 10.13 5.93 8.15
CA ILE A 63 9.92 5.20 9.40
C ILE A 63 10.91 5.66 10.46
N THR A 64 12.18 5.88 10.09
CA THR A 64 13.22 6.38 10.98
C THR A 64 12.82 7.74 11.56
N ARG A 65 12.39 8.68 10.71
CA ARG A 65 11.90 9.99 11.17
C ARG A 65 10.71 9.87 12.11
N VAL A 66 9.72 9.04 11.74
CA VAL A 66 8.49 8.85 12.53
C VAL A 66 8.78 8.26 13.91
N ILE A 67 9.60 7.20 13.98
CA ILE A 67 9.96 6.54 15.25
C ILE A 67 10.74 7.49 16.16
N ASN A 68 11.66 8.28 15.59
CA ASN A 68 12.48 9.22 16.35
C ASN A 68 11.77 10.56 16.63
N LYS A 69 10.55 10.76 16.10
CA LYS A 69 9.85 12.05 16.10
C LYS A 69 10.74 13.19 15.57
N ASP A 70 11.51 12.91 14.53
CA ASP A 70 12.34 13.88 13.83
C ASP A 70 11.45 14.71 12.88
N TYR A 71 10.96 15.84 13.37
CA TYR A 71 10.03 16.71 12.65
C TYR A 71 10.71 17.46 11.50
N TYR A 72 9.98 17.61 10.40
CA TYR A 72 10.38 18.43 9.27
C TYR A 72 10.43 19.90 9.65
N SER A 73 11.40 20.59 9.07
CA SER A 73 11.63 22.02 9.22
C SER A 73 11.76 22.69 7.85
N GLU A 74 11.86 24.01 7.82
CA GLU A 74 11.97 24.75 6.55
C GLU A 74 13.16 24.32 5.68
N LYS A 75 14.23 23.79 6.28
CA LYS A 75 15.42 23.31 5.56
C LYS A 75 15.15 22.07 4.71
N ASP A 76 14.12 21.31 5.06
CA ASP A 76 13.72 20.06 4.40
C ASP A 76 12.80 20.33 3.19
N LEU A 77 12.44 21.61 2.96
CA LEU A 77 11.52 22.03 1.92
C LEU A 77 12.23 22.71 0.75
N HIS A 78 11.71 22.44 -0.45
CA HIS A 78 12.18 23.00 -1.71
C HIS A 78 11.03 23.74 -2.39
N PHE A 79 11.31 24.95 -2.87
CA PHE A 79 10.37 25.72 -3.67
C PHE A 79 10.63 25.50 -5.16
N HIS A 80 9.63 24.98 -5.88
CA HIS A 80 9.71 24.71 -7.31
C HIS A 80 8.33 24.81 -7.96
N ASN A 81 8.23 25.46 -9.13
CA ASN A 81 6.97 25.66 -9.86
C ASN A 81 5.84 26.23 -8.98
N GLU A 82 6.13 27.30 -8.25
CA GLU A 82 5.17 28.01 -7.38
C GLU A 82 4.59 27.17 -6.24
N GLN A 83 5.25 26.05 -5.92
CA GLN A 83 4.86 25.14 -4.84
C GLN A 83 6.06 24.78 -3.97
N TRP A 84 5.80 24.59 -2.69
CA TRP A 84 6.70 23.93 -1.76
C TRP A 84 6.53 22.41 -1.84
N CYS A 85 7.64 21.70 -1.76
CA CYS A 85 7.71 20.26 -1.76
C CYS A 85 8.79 19.76 -0.80
N CYS A 86 8.70 18.50 -0.39
CA CYS A 86 9.71 17.82 0.40
C CYS A 86 10.14 16.57 -0.36
N LEU A 87 11.44 16.42 -0.64
CA LEU A 87 11.94 15.32 -1.47
C LEU A 87 11.76 13.93 -0.82
N ASP A 88 11.50 13.90 0.50
CA ASP A 88 11.18 12.71 1.28
C ASP A 88 9.70 12.27 1.15
N ALA A 89 8.85 13.10 0.54
CA ALA A 89 7.41 12.88 0.45
C ALA A 89 6.89 12.86 -1.00
N HIS A 90 5.71 12.29 -1.20
CA HIS A 90 5.09 12.28 -2.52
C HIS A 90 4.57 13.66 -2.91
N SER A 91 4.59 13.98 -4.21
CA SER A 91 4.12 15.25 -4.76
C SER A 91 2.64 15.58 -4.48
N LYS A 92 1.84 14.62 -4.00
CA LYS A 92 0.45 14.85 -3.57
C LYS A 92 0.35 15.80 -2.38
N LEU A 93 1.42 15.91 -1.59
CA LEU A 93 1.46 16.78 -0.41
C LEU A 93 1.96 18.18 -0.73
N ASN A 94 2.50 18.42 -1.93
CA ASN A 94 2.97 19.74 -2.35
C ASN A 94 1.91 20.82 -2.07
N ASN A 95 2.36 21.99 -1.61
CA ASN A 95 1.46 23.08 -1.25
C ASN A 95 2.04 24.43 -1.64
N ALA A 96 1.19 25.40 -1.98
CA ALA A 96 1.63 26.76 -2.25
C ALA A 96 2.14 27.49 -0.98
N SER A 97 1.62 27.12 0.19
CA SER A 97 2.11 27.61 1.49
C SER A 97 3.11 26.63 2.10
N LYS A 98 4.27 27.17 2.47
CA LYS A 98 5.34 26.46 3.18
C LYS A 98 4.86 25.98 4.54
N GLU A 99 4.15 26.85 5.25
CA GLU A 99 3.65 26.64 6.60
C GLU A 99 2.63 25.50 6.61
N VAL A 100 1.71 25.48 5.64
CA VAL A 100 0.73 24.40 5.48
C VAL A 100 1.43 23.07 5.16
N LEU A 101 2.45 23.06 4.29
CA LEU A 101 3.19 21.84 4.01
C LEU A 101 3.89 21.29 5.27
N LEU A 102 4.56 22.14 6.05
CA LEU A 102 5.22 21.72 7.30
C LEU A 102 4.21 21.16 8.30
N ASP A 103 3.07 21.83 8.48
CA ASP A 103 2.02 21.39 9.38
C ASP A 103 1.47 20.01 8.98
N VAL A 104 1.21 19.81 7.69
CA VAL A 104 0.77 18.52 7.14
C VAL A 104 1.82 17.42 7.37
N LEU A 105 3.09 17.67 7.08
CA LEU A 105 4.15 16.67 7.24
C LEU A 105 4.34 16.29 8.72
N ASN A 106 4.33 17.27 9.62
CA ASN A 106 4.57 17.04 11.05
C ASN A 106 3.34 16.44 11.76
N THR A 107 2.13 16.81 11.36
CA THR A 107 0.90 16.15 11.80
C THR A 107 0.92 14.67 11.42
N GLN A 108 1.35 14.37 10.19
CA GLN A 108 1.46 12.98 9.74
C GLN A 108 2.54 12.17 10.46
N ILE A 109 3.61 12.80 10.97
CA ILE A 109 4.56 12.11 11.85
C ILE A 109 3.83 11.60 13.10
N GLU A 110 3.02 12.43 13.74
CA GLU A 110 2.30 12.05 14.96
C GLU A 110 1.23 10.98 14.68
N GLU A 111 0.44 11.15 13.62
CA GLU A 111 -0.57 10.18 13.21
C GLU A 111 0.06 8.82 12.87
N MET A 112 1.12 8.82 12.06
CA MET A 112 1.80 7.59 11.65
C MET A 112 2.51 6.92 12.84
N HIS A 113 3.09 7.68 13.76
CA HIS A 113 3.68 7.13 14.98
C HIS A 113 2.62 6.41 15.82
N ASN A 114 1.46 7.03 16.02
CA ASN A 114 0.35 6.40 16.72
C ASN A 114 -0.18 5.16 15.97
N ASP A 115 -0.28 5.21 14.65
CA ASP A 115 -0.66 4.06 13.84
C ASP A 115 0.34 2.91 14.00
N LEU A 116 1.65 3.16 13.96
CA LEU A 116 2.69 2.13 14.12
C LEU A 116 2.63 1.44 15.49
N LEU A 117 2.33 2.17 16.56
CA LEU A 117 2.15 1.60 17.90
C LEU A 117 0.94 0.67 17.99
N ASN A 118 -0.11 0.96 17.20
CA ASN A 118 -1.40 0.26 17.30
C ASN A 118 -1.63 -0.75 16.17
N ALA A 119 -0.83 -0.70 15.10
CA ALA A 119 -0.97 -1.57 13.94
C ALA A 119 -0.76 -3.02 14.33
N SER A 120 -1.57 -3.92 13.75
CA SER A 120 -1.31 -5.35 13.82
C SER A 120 -0.50 -5.83 12.63
N HIS A 121 -0.63 -5.15 11.49
CA HIS A 121 0.03 -5.54 10.23
C HIS A 121 0.59 -4.33 9.48
N ILE A 122 1.77 -4.51 8.90
CA ILE A 122 2.33 -3.64 7.88
C ILE A 122 2.41 -4.41 6.57
N ILE A 123 1.89 -3.83 5.49
CA ILE A 123 2.02 -4.33 4.13
C ILE A 123 2.93 -3.38 3.36
N ILE A 124 4.06 -3.86 2.85
CA ILE A 124 5.01 -3.07 2.05
C ILE A 124 5.01 -3.60 0.61
N THR A 125 4.56 -2.76 -0.33
CA THR A 125 4.48 -3.06 -1.77
C THR A 125 5.59 -2.33 -2.52
N LEU A 126 6.75 -2.95 -2.69
CA LEU A 126 7.89 -2.32 -3.36
C LEU A 126 7.66 -2.20 -4.87
N GLY A 127 7.92 -1.01 -5.42
CA GLY A 127 7.72 -0.67 -6.82
C GLY A 127 8.97 -0.80 -7.68
N THR A 128 10.09 -0.24 -7.21
CA THR A 128 11.35 -0.20 -7.96
C THR A 128 12.57 -0.21 -7.03
N SER A 129 13.70 -0.67 -7.54
CA SER A 129 15.04 -0.55 -6.96
C SER A 129 15.87 0.54 -7.65
N TRP A 130 15.35 1.18 -8.69
CA TRP A 130 15.91 2.41 -9.23
C TRP A 130 15.57 3.57 -8.31
N VAL A 131 16.60 4.27 -7.87
CA VAL A 131 16.49 5.43 -7.00
C VAL A 131 17.14 6.65 -7.64
N TYR A 132 16.81 7.81 -7.10
CA TYR A 132 17.41 9.07 -7.47
C TYR A 132 18.08 9.67 -6.24
N ARG A 133 19.35 10.01 -6.38
CA ARG A 133 20.12 10.75 -5.40
C ARG A 133 20.15 12.21 -5.79
N HIS A 134 19.73 13.09 -4.90
CA HIS A 134 19.85 14.52 -5.10
C HIS A 134 21.31 14.94 -4.93
N ILE A 135 21.91 15.49 -5.99
CA ILE A 135 23.36 15.74 -6.05
C ILE A 135 23.82 16.75 -5.00
N ALA A 136 23.01 17.76 -4.69
CA ALA A 136 23.41 18.82 -3.77
C ALA A 136 23.37 18.40 -2.29
N SER A 137 22.47 17.49 -1.90
CA SER A 137 22.40 16.98 -0.52
C SER A 137 23.06 15.61 -0.33
N ASP A 138 23.42 14.92 -1.41
CA ASP A 138 23.93 13.53 -1.39
C ASP A 138 22.95 12.53 -0.74
N GLU A 139 21.65 12.80 -0.88
CA GLU A 139 20.60 11.98 -0.28
C GLU A 139 19.76 11.28 -1.36
N ILE A 140 19.34 10.05 -1.07
CA ILE A 140 18.37 9.33 -1.90
C ILE A 140 16.98 9.85 -1.57
N VAL A 141 16.27 10.34 -2.58
CA VAL A 141 14.98 11.00 -2.43
C VAL A 141 13.82 10.06 -2.76
N ALA A 142 12.68 10.26 -2.12
CA ALA A 142 11.45 9.56 -2.43
C ALA A 142 10.84 9.99 -3.77
N ASN A 143 10.93 11.28 -4.09
CA ASN A 143 10.33 11.87 -5.28
C ASN A 143 11.17 13.04 -5.80
N CYS A 144 11.26 13.19 -7.12
CA CYS A 144 12.01 14.30 -7.73
C CYS A 144 11.16 15.56 -7.96
N HIS A 145 9.84 15.54 -7.71
CA HIS A 145 8.90 16.67 -7.85
C HIS A 145 8.98 17.43 -9.18
N LYS A 146 9.30 16.72 -10.27
CA LYS A 146 9.57 17.30 -11.61
C LYS A 146 10.71 18.33 -11.66
N ILE A 147 11.54 18.41 -10.62
CA ILE A 147 12.79 19.17 -10.61
C ILE A 147 13.69 18.63 -11.74
N PRO A 148 14.50 19.48 -12.42
CA PRO A 148 15.31 19.06 -13.55
C PRO A 148 16.18 17.83 -13.25
N GLN A 149 16.11 16.80 -14.11
CA GLN A 149 16.80 15.52 -13.91
C GLN A 149 18.32 15.65 -13.71
N LYS A 150 18.95 16.70 -14.26
CA LYS A 150 20.38 16.98 -14.07
C LYS A 150 20.80 17.23 -12.62
N GLN A 151 19.85 17.47 -11.71
CA GLN A 151 20.10 17.62 -10.27
C GLN A 151 20.09 16.28 -9.53
N PHE A 152 19.82 15.18 -10.24
CA PHE A 152 19.73 13.85 -9.65
C PHE A 152 20.68 12.88 -10.36
N LEU A 153 21.35 12.05 -9.58
CA LEU A 153 22.04 10.87 -10.05
C LEU A 153 21.08 9.68 -9.94
N LYS A 154 20.99 8.87 -10.99
CA LYS A 154 20.16 7.67 -10.97
C LYS A 154 21.01 6.45 -10.60
N GLU A 155 20.56 5.69 -9.62
CA GLU A 155 21.27 4.52 -9.09
C GLU A 155 20.36 3.30 -9.08
N LEU A 156 20.94 2.12 -9.27
CA LEU A 156 20.26 0.85 -9.06
C LEU A 156 20.70 0.29 -7.71
N LEU A 157 19.77 0.16 -6.77
CA LEU A 157 20.06 -0.48 -5.49
C LEU A 157 20.43 -1.95 -5.71
N SER A 158 21.52 -2.37 -5.07
CA SER A 158 21.88 -3.78 -4.98
C SER A 158 20.90 -4.54 -4.08
N VAL A 159 20.87 -5.87 -4.22
CA VAL A 159 20.10 -6.76 -3.34
C VAL A 159 20.49 -6.53 -1.88
N ALA A 160 21.78 -6.40 -1.57
CA ALA A 160 22.28 -6.19 -0.21
C ALA A 160 21.74 -4.89 0.42
N GLN A 161 21.77 -3.77 -0.32
CA GLN A 161 21.24 -2.49 0.16
C GLN A 161 19.73 -2.55 0.42
N ILE A 162 18.97 -3.27 -0.42
CA ILE A 162 17.53 -3.46 -0.21
C ILE A 162 17.29 -4.31 1.04
N THR A 163 18.03 -5.42 1.21
CA THR A 163 17.91 -6.29 2.39
C THR A 163 18.21 -5.53 3.67
N GLU A 164 19.32 -4.80 3.73
CA GLU A 164 19.71 -3.99 4.89
C GLU A 164 18.62 -2.97 5.25
N SER A 165 18.09 -2.27 4.25
CA SER A 165 16.99 -1.31 4.44
C SER A 165 15.72 -1.97 4.99
N LEU A 166 15.34 -3.14 4.46
CA LEU A 166 14.19 -3.89 4.96
C LEU A 166 14.41 -4.40 6.40
N GLU A 167 15.61 -4.85 6.74
CA GLU A 167 15.97 -5.25 8.11
C GLU A 167 15.92 -4.06 9.07
N ALA A 168 16.42 -2.90 8.65
CA ALA A 168 16.35 -1.65 9.43
C ALA A 168 14.89 -1.25 9.69
N ILE A 169 14.04 -1.25 8.65
CA ILE A 169 12.58 -1.02 8.79
C ILE A 169 11.96 -1.98 9.81
N ILE A 170 12.24 -3.28 9.68
CA ILE A 170 11.69 -4.29 10.58
C ILE A 170 12.14 -4.02 12.01
N SER A 171 13.43 -3.74 12.22
CA SER A 171 14.00 -3.50 13.55
C SER A 171 13.41 -2.25 14.21
N LEU A 172 13.34 -1.14 13.48
CA LEU A 172 12.80 0.14 13.97
C LEU A 172 11.32 0.04 14.35
N VAL A 173 10.50 -0.63 13.55
CA VAL A 173 9.10 -0.79 13.90
C VAL A 173 8.95 -1.77 15.07
N LYS A 174 9.68 -2.89 15.07
CA LYS A 174 9.59 -3.87 16.16
C LYS A 174 10.13 -3.35 17.50
N SER A 175 10.97 -2.32 17.51
CA SER A 175 11.41 -1.69 18.77
C SER A 175 10.27 -0.95 19.48
N VAL A 176 9.23 -0.52 18.75
CA VAL A 176 8.04 0.12 19.34
C VAL A 176 6.80 -0.78 19.33
N ASN A 177 6.73 -1.76 18.43
CA ASN A 177 5.64 -2.72 18.31
C ASN A 177 6.16 -4.14 18.01
N PRO A 178 6.57 -4.91 19.04
CA PRO A 178 7.24 -6.21 18.85
C PRO A 178 6.40 -7.29 18.17
N ASN A 179 5.06 -7.20 18.28
CA ASN A 179 4.12 -8.23 17.81
C ASN A 179 3.62 -7.99 16.39
N ILE A 180 4.05 -6.91 15.75
CA ILE A 180 3.57 -6.53 14.42
C ILE A 180 3.96 -7.57 13.37
N THR A 181 3.03 -7.84 12.46
CA THR A 181 3.26 -8.74 11.33
C THR A 181 3.61 -7.97 10.08
N PHE A 182 4.68 -8.39 9.39
CA PHE A 182 5.09 -7.83 8.11
C PHE A 182 4.65 -8.70 6.96
N LEU A 183 4.04 -8.06 5.95
CA LEU A 183 3.74 -8.66 4.67
C LEU A 183 4.39 -7.86 3.55
N PHE A 184 5.37 -8.47 2.90
CA PHE A 184 6.03 -7.89 1.74
C PHE A 184 5.35 -8.36 0.45
N THR A 185 5.37 -7.50 -0.56
CA THR A 185 5.03 -7.86 -1.93
C THR A 185 5.76 -6.96 -2.91
N VAL A 186 5.93 -7.45 -4.14
CA VAL A 186 6.41 -6.63 -5.25
C VAL A 186 5.22 -6.17 -6.08
N SER A 187 5.23 -4.87 -6.43
CA SER A 187 4.20 -4.26 -7.24
C SER A 187 4.12 -4.91 -8.63
N PRO A 188 2.92 -5.29 -9.11
CA PRO A 188 2.71 -5.80 -10.47
C PRO A 188 2.84 -4.72 -11.55
N VAL A 189 2.89 -3.44 -11.18
CA VAL A 189 3.03 -2.32 -12.12
C VAL A 189 4.41 -2.35 -12.77
N ARG A 190 4.42 -2.20 -14.10
CA ARG A 190 5.66 -2.16 -14.91
C ARG A 190 6.19 -0.72 -15.00
N HIS A 191 7.42 -0.50 -14.53
CA HIS A 191 8.11 0.80 -14.59
C HIS A 191 9.08 0.83 -15.78
N ILE A 192 8.59 1.19 -16.96
CA ILE A 192 9.36 1.08 -18.21
C ILE A 192 10.03 2.38 -18.64
N LYS A 193 10.14 3.38 -17.77
CA LYS A 193 10.77 4.68 -18.11
C LYS A 193 12.17 4.49 -18.70
N ASP A 194 12.87 3.45 -18.25
CA ASP A 194 14.23 3.11 -18.66
C ASP A 194 14.31 1.87 -19.56
N GLY A 195 13.21 1.13 -19.70
CA GLY A 195 13.14 -0.09 -20.50
C GLY A 195 12.65 -1.31 -19.72
N PHE A 196 12.28 -2.37 -20.47
CA PHE A 196 11.78 -3.62 -19.89
C PHE A 196 12.86 -4.47 -19.24
N VAL A 197 14.11 -4.37 -19.72
CA VAL A 197 15.25 -5.07 -19.15
C VAL A 197 15.56 -4.52 -17.77
N GLU A 198 15.60 -3.19 -17.66
CA GLU A 198 15.84 -2.41 -16.45
C GLU A 198 14.71 -2.62 -15.43
N ASN A 199 13.46 -2.68 -15.88
CA ASN A 199 12.34 -3.04 -15.01
C ASN A 199 12.49 -4.47 -14.49
N THR A 200 12.81 -5.43 -15.34
CA THR A 200 12.99 -6.84 -14.94
C THR A 200 14.13 -7.00 -13.95
N GLN A 201 15.28 -6.38 -14.22
CA GLN A 201 16.42 -6.34 -13.30
C GLN A 201 16.01 -5.75 -11.96
N SER A 202 15.28 -4.64 -11.99
CA SER A 202 14.84 -3.96 -10.79
C SER A 202 13.90 -4.81 -9.92
N LYS A 203 12.87 -5.43 -10.53
CA LYS A 203 11.96 -6.33 -9.84
C LYS A 203 12.69 -7.56 -9.29
N SER A 204 13.68 -8.08 -10.04
CA SER A 204 14.51 -9.20 -9.59
C SER A 204 15.31 -8.86 -8.33
N HIS A 205 15.87 -7.65 -8.24
CA HIS A 205 16.58 -7.20 -7.04
C HIS A 205 15.63 -7.12 -5.82
N LEU A 206 14.43 -6.57 -6.00
CA LEU A 206 13.41 -6.47 -4.95
C LEU A 206 12.98 -7.86 -4.45
N LEU A 207 12.66 -8.77 -5.38
CA LEU A 207 12.26 -10.14 -5.05
C LEU A 207 13.36 -10.87 -4.27
N ALA A 208 14.59 -10.82 -4.77
CA ALA A 208 15.74 -11.48 -4.14
C ALA A 208 15.95 -10.98 -2.70
N ALA A 209 15.89 -9.66 -2.49
CA ALA A 209 16.08 -9.06 -1.16
C ALA A 209 14.92 -9.34 -0.20
N ILE A 210 13.67 -9.25 -0.67
CA ILE A 210 12.50 -9.62 0.15
C ILE A 210 12.63 -11.06 0.65
N HIS A 211 13.02 -11.99 -0.20
CA HIS A 211 13.20 -13.39 0.19
C HIS A 211 14.38 -13.64 1.14
N GLN A 212 15.28 -12.67 1.35
CA GLN A 212 16.31 -12.73 2.41
C GLN A 212 15.75 -12.37 3.78
N VAL A 213 14.69 -11.54 3.86
CA VAL A 213 14.11 -11.08 5.14
C VAL A 213 12.82 -11.81 5.53
N VAL A 214 12.17 -12.51 4.59
CA VAL A 214 10.96 -13.31 4.84
C VAL A 214 11.31 -14.50 5.74
N GLU A 215 10.63 -14.58 6.88
CA GLU A 215 10.81 -15.64 7.86
C GLU A 215 9.48 -15.79 8.64
N PRO A 216 8.65 -16.78 8.27
CA PRO A 216 7.35 -17.01 8.88
C PRO A 216 7.36 -17.14 10.41
N ARG A 217 8.43 -17.68 11.01
CA ARG A 217 8.56 -17.82 12.47
C ARG A 217 8.75 -16.47 13.17
N ALA A 218 9.17 -15.45 12.43
CA ALA A 218 9.36 -14.08 12.91
C ALA A 218 8.23 -13.13 12.45
N GLN A 219 7.08 -13.68 12.01
CA GLN A 219 5.93 -12.93 11.51
C GLN A 219 6.25 -12.06 10.27
N ARG A 220 7.13 -12.56 9.39
CA ARG A 220 7.53 -11.88 8.15
C ARG A 220 7.17 -12.76 6.97
N TYR A 221 6.35 -12.24 6.06
CA TYR A 221 5.73 -13.03 5.00
C TYR A 221 5.82 -12.34 3.64
N TYR A 222 5.53 -13.11 2.60
CA TYR A 222 5.46 -12.62 1.22
C TYR A 222 4.11 -12.96 0.59
N PHE A 223 3.54 -12.03 -0.17
CA PHE A 223 2.38 -12.27 -1.03
C PHE A 223 2.77 -12.07 -2.50
N PRO A 224 2.49 -13.03 -3.41
CA PRO A 224 3.03 -12.99 -4.77
C PRO A 224 2.17 -12.17 -5.74
N SER A 225 1.93 -10.87 -5.49
CA SER A 225 1.08 -10.07 -6.40
C SER A 225 1.71 -9.83 -7.77
N TYR A 226 3.05 -9.71 -7.82
CA TYR A 226 3.79 -9.52 -9.07
C TYR A 226 3.66 -10.75 -9.96
N GLU A 227 3.90 -11.93 -9.40
CA GLU A 227 3.84 -13.21 -10.10
C GLU A 227 2.40 -13.50 -10.53
N ILE A 228 1.37 -13.25 -9.71
CA ILE A 228 -0.02 -13.42 -10.16
C ILE A 228 -0.29 -12.59 -11.43
N MET A 229 0.18 -11.34 -11.46
CA MET A 229 0.03 -10.51 -12.66
C MET A 229 0.84 -11.04 -13.84
N MET A 230 2.10 -11.40 -13.63
CA MET A 230 3.00 -11.81 -14.71
C MET A 230 2.71 -13.21 -15.24
N ASP A 231 2.14 -14.09 -14.41
CA ASP A 231 1.98 -15.52 -14.69
C ASP A 231 0.53 -15.97 -14.86
N GLU A 232 -0.43 -15.46 -14.08
CA GLU A 232 -1.85 -15.81 -14.27
C GLU A 232 -2.57 -14.84 -15.21
N LEU A 233 -2.19 -13.55 -15.18
CA LEU A 233 -2.86 -12.45 -15.86
C LEU A 233 -2.02 -11.85 -17.01
N ARG A 234 -1.39 -12.72 -17.80
CA ARG A 234 -0.35 -12.33 -18.78
C ARG A 234 -0.83 -11.45 -19.95
N ASP A 235 -2.13 -11.47 -20.23
CA ASP A 235 -2.74 -10.84 -21.40
C ASP A 235 -2.96 -9.32 -21.19
N TYR A 236 -2.74 -8.50 -22.23
CA TYR A 236 -2.97 -7.06 -22.21
C TYR A 236 -4.39 -6.65 -21.79
N ARG A 237 -5.39 -7.54 -21.91
CA ARG A 237 -6.75 -7.33 -21.38
C ARG A 237 -6.81 -7.08 -19.88
N PHE A 238 -5.73 -7.36 -19.14
CA PHE A 238 -5.60 -7.13 -17.70
C PHE A 238 -4.86 -5.83 -17.36
N TYR A 239 -4.45 -5.06 -18.35
CA TYR A 239 -3.79 -3.78 -18.19
C TYR A 239 -4.76 -2.64 -18.54
N ASN A 240 -4.47 -1.45 -18.03
CA ASN A 240 -5.09 -0.21 -18.46
C ASN A 240 -4.62 0.15 -19.87
N ALA A 241 -5.18 1.24 -20.43
CA ALA A 241 -4.83 1.71 -21.77
C ALA A 241 -3.34 2.08 -21.94
N ASP A 242 -2.62 2.32 -20.85
CA ASP A 242 -1.17 2.54 -20.86
C ASP A 242 -0.34 1.26 -21.03
N MET A 243 -0.97 0.08 -20.95
CA MET A 243 -0.33 -1.25 -21.03
C MET A 243 0.69 -1.52 -19.90
N LEU A 244 0.66 -0.76 -18.81
CA LEU A 244 1.62 -0.83 -17.70
C LEU A 244 0.97 -1.09 -16.35
N HIS A 245 -0.15 -0.41 -16.07
CA HIS A 245 -0.87 -0.56 -14.82
C HIS A 245 -1.91 -1.67 -14.95
N PRO A 246 -2.08 -2.54 -13.94
CA PRO A 246 -3.19 -3.47 -13.88
C PRO A 246 -4.53 -2.70 -13.91
N ASN A 247 -5.51 -3.23 -14.64
CA ASN A 247 -6.87 -2.69 -14.64
C ASN A 247 -7.70 -3.25 -13.47
N GLU A 248 -8.95 -2.80 -13.35
CA GLU A 248 -9.83 -3.22 -12.26
C GLU A 248 -10.07 -4.74 -12.23
N VAL A 249 -10.14 -5.41 -13.38
CA VAL A 249 -10.31 -6.88 -13.44
C VAL A 249 -9.12 -7.57 -12.79
N ALA A 250 -7.90 -7.12 -13.11
CA ALA A 250 -6.68 -7.66 -12.53
C ALA A 250 -6.56 -7.36 -11.03
N ILE A 251 -6.85 -6.12 -10.62
CA ILE A 251 -6.85 -5.72 -9.20
C ILE A 251 -7.85 -6.55 -8.40
N ASN A 252 -9.08 -6.73 -8.91
CA ASN A 252 -10.10 -7.57 -8.29
C ASN A 252 -9.62 -9.02 -8.17
N TYR A 253 -9.03 -9.57 -9.22
CA TYR A 253 -8.52 -10.94 -9.19
C TYR A 253 -7.43 -11.14 -8.13
N ILE A 254 -6.44 -10.24 -8.07
CA ILE A 254 -5.38 -10.28 -7.06
C ILE A 254 -5.96 -10.11 -5.65
N TRP A 255 -6.95 -9.23 -5.49
CA TRP A 255 -7.65 -9.05 -4.22
C TRP A 255 -8.41 -10.32 -3.77
N GLU A 256 -9.10 -11.01 -4.65
CA GLU A 256 -9.77 -12.28 -4.31
C GLU A 256 -8.76 -13.34 -3.86
N LYS A 257 -7.62 -13.44 -4.56
CA LYS A 257 -6.49 -14.31 -4.14
C LYS A 257 -5.95 -13.90 -2.78
N PHE A 258 -5.81 -12.60 -2.54
CA PHE A 258 -5.37 -12.07 -1.25
C PHE A 258 -6.34 -12.47 -0.13
N LYS A 259 -7.65 -12.24 -0.31
CA LYS A 259 -8.66 -12.59 0.70
C LYS A 259 -8.60 -14.06 1.09
N LEU A 260 -8.48 -14.95 0.10
CA LEU A 260 -8.42 -16.40 0.31
C LEU A 260 -7.20 -16.84 1.14
N VAL A 261 -6.07 -16.14 0.98
CA VAL A 261 -4.84 -16.45 1.70
C VAL A 261 -4.85 -15.83 3.10
N TRP A 262 -5.19 -14.54 3.18
CA TRP A 262 -4.87 -13.71 4.33
C TRP A 262 -6.02 -13.43 5.29
N LEU A 263 -7.28 -13.52 4.87
CA LEU A 263 -8.38 -13.29 5.80
C LEU A 263 -8.63 -14.53 6.67
N THR A 264 -8.95 -14.29 7.95
CA THR A 264 -9.57 -15.33 8.76
C THR A 264 -10.90 -15.74 8.14
N GLU A 265 -11.38 -16.94 8.46
CA GLU A 265 -12.62 -17.46 7.89
C GLU A 265 -13.84 -16.58 8.26
N ASP A 266 -13.87 -16.05 9.48
CA ASP A 266 -14.89 -15.11 9.91
C ASP A 266 -14.78 -13.76 9.19
N ALA A 267 -13.56 -13.22 9.03
CA ALA A 267 -13.36 -11.97 8.31
C ALA A 267 -13.74 -12.09 6.83
N PHE A 268 -13.48 -13.24 6.21
CA PHE A 268 -13.94 -13.52 4.85
C PHE A 268 -15.47 -13.43 4.77
N LYS A 269 -16.21 -14.11 5.65
CA LYS A 269 -17.69 -14.07 5.68
C LYS A 269 -18.24 -12.67 5.92
N ILE A 270 -17.63 -11.91 6.83
CA ILE A 270 -18.03 -10.53 7.11
C ILE A 270 -17.77 -9.67 5.88
N SER A 271 -16.64 -9.85 5.18
CA SER A 271 -16.31 -9.09 3.97
C SER A 271 -17.32 -9.30 2.85
N GLU A 272 -17.85 -10.52 2.70
CA GLU A 272 -18.94 -10.80 1.74
C GLU A 272 -20.24 -10.11 2.15
N THR A 273 -20.54 -10.03 3.45
CA THR A 273 -21.70 -9.29 3.97
C THR A 273 -21.56 -7.79 3.71
N VAL A 274 -20.38 -7.23 3.97
CA VAL A 274 -20.06 -5.82 3.69
C VAL A 274 -20.20 -5.52 2.19
N ALA A 275 -19.69 -6.40 1.32
CA ALA A 275 -19.85 -6.23 -0.13
C ALA A 275 -21.31 -6.26 -0.57
N ALA A 276 -22.12 -7.17 0.00
CA ALA A 276 -23.55 -7.22 -0.28
C ALA A 276 -24.27 -5.92 0.14
N ILE A 277 -23.93 -5.36 1.30
CA ILE A 277 -24.47 -4.06 1.76
C ILE A 277 -24.02 -2.93 0.83
N GLN A 278 -22.74 -2.87 0.46
CA GLN A 278 -22.20 -1.85 -0.44
C GLN A 278 -22.89 -1.91 -1.82
N ALA A 279 -23.11 -3.11 -2.36
CA ALA A 279 -23.84 -3.31 -3.61
C ALA A 279 -25.31 -2.85 -3.50
N LYS A 280 -25.99 -3.19 -2.39
CA LYS A 280 -27.34 -2.71 -2.09
C LYS A 280 -27.40 -1.17 -2.01
N LYS A 281 -26.41 -0.52 -1.38
CA LYS A 281 -26.32 0.96 -1.30
C LYS A 281 -26.08 1.62 -2.66
N ALA A 282 -25.33 0.97 -3.55
CA ALA A 282 -25.07 1.47 -4.90
C ALA A 282 -26.27 1.31 -5.85
N HIS A 283 -27.26 0.48 -5.49
CA HIS A 283 -28.44 0.25 -6.31
C HIS A 283 -29.28 1.54 -6.47
N ARG A 284 -29.61 1.86 -7.72
CA ARG A 284 -30.47 3.01 -8.05
C ARG A 284 -31.90 2.49 -8.30
N PRO A 285 -32.87 2.77 -7.41
CA PRO A 285 -34.25 2.30 -7.59
C PRO A 285 -34.94 3.05 -8.74
N PHE A 286 -35.85 2.38 -9.44
CA PHE A 286 -36.68 3.04 -10.46
C PHE A 286 -37.69 4.03 -9.85
N ASN A 287 -38.24 3.70 -8.67
CA ASN A 287 -39.10 4.60 -7.90
C ASN A 287 -38.64 4.64 -6.42
N PRO A 288 -37.90 5.68 -6.01
CA PRO A 288 -37.44 5.84 -4.63
C PRO A 288 -38.58 5.93 -3.60
N ASN A 289 -39.77 6.37 -4.00
CA ASN A 289 -40.89 6.56 -3.08
C ASN A 289 -41.81 5.32 -2.99
N SER A 290 -41.50 4.24 -3.71
CA SER A 290 -42.29 3.01 -3.63
C SER A 290 -42.17 2.35 -2.25
N GLU A 291 -43.26 1.77 -1.76
CA GLU A 291 -43.29 1.03 -0.49
C GLU A 291 -42.23 -0.08 -0.45
N ALA A 292 -42.07 -0.81 -1.56
CA ALA A 292 -41.04 -1.84 -1.69
C ALA A 292 -39.61 -1.29 -1.48
N HIS A 293 -39.31 -0.10 -2.02
CA HIS A 293 -38.01 0.51 -1.82
C HIS A 293 -37.82 1.00 -0.38
N GLN A 294 -38.84 1.59 0.25
CA GLN A 294 -38.77 2.01 1.64
C GLN A 294 -38.55 0.82 2.60
N ASN A 295 -39.26 -0.29 2.38
CA ASN A 295 -39.04 -1.53 3.13
C ASN A 295 -37.65 -2.12 2.90
N PHE A 296 -37.12 -2.02 1.68
CA PHE A 296 -35.74 -2.40 1.38
C PHE A 296 -34.72 -1.55 2.15
N LEU A 297 -34.91 -0.23 2.23
CA LEU A 297 -34.03 0.67 2.98
C LEU A 297 -34.04 0.36 4.48
N LEU A 298 -35.21 0.09 5.07
CA LEU A 298 -35.32 -0.33 6.47
C LEU A 298 -34.54 -1.61 6.74
N LYS A 299 -34.66 -2.62 5.87
CA LYS A 299 -33.91 -3.87 6.00
C LYS A 299 -32.40 -3.65 5.85
N LEU A 300 -31.98 -2.81 4.91
CA LEU A 300 -30.58 -2.45 4.72
C LEU A 300 -30.01 -1.75 5.96
N GLN A 301 -30.79 -0.89 6.61
CA GLN A 301 -30.37 -0.22 7.84
C GLN A 301 -30.22 -1.19 9.02
N VAL A 302 -31.08 -2.21 9.12
CA VAL A 302 -30.92 -3.29 10.10
C VAL A 302 -29.64 -4.08 9.83
N ASP A 303 -29.40 -4.51 8.59
CA ASP A 303 -28.17 -5.23 8.21
C ASP A 303 -26.90 -4.43 8.56
N ILE A 304 -26.92 -3.10 8.36
CA ILE A 304 -25.82 -2.19 8.72
C ILE A 304 -25.66 -2.11 10.24
N LYS A 305 -26.76 -1.93 10.97
CA LYS A 305 -26.73 -1.79 12.43
C LYS A 305 -26.20 -3.05 13.11
N ASP A 306 -26.63 -4.23 12.65
CA ASP A 306 -26.16 -5.51 13.20
C ASP A 306 -24.63 -5.66 13.06
N LEU A 307 -24.05 -5.17 11.95
CA LEU A 307 -22.60 -5.14 11.78
C LEU A 307 -21.92 -4.09 12.66
N GLN A 308 -22.52 -2.90 12.82
CA GLN A 308 -21.98 -1.84 13.67
C GLN A 308 -22.02 -2.21 15.15
N ASP A 309 -23.05 -2.92 15.61
CA ASP A 309 -23.13 -3.43 16.98
C ASP A 309 -22.01 -4.44 17.26
N LYS A 310 -21.59 -5.23 16.26
CA LYS A 310 -20.46 -6.16 16.37
C LYS A 310 -19.09 -5.50 16.18
N TYR A 311 -19.01 -4.48 15.31
CA TYR A 311 -17.80 -3.76 14.96
C TYR A 311 -18.07 -2.25 14.93
N PRO A 312 -17.98 -1.56 16.09
CA PRO A 312 -18.39 -0.16 16.22
C PRO A 312 -17.61 0.84 15.35
N PHE A 313 -16.43 0.47 14.86
CA PHE A 313 -15.64 1.31 13.94
C PHE A 313 -16.14 1.27 12.49
N LEU A 314 -17.05 0.35 12.13
CA LEU A 314 -17.58 0.26 10.78
C LEU A 314 -18.47 1.47 10.48
N ASN A 315 -18.15 2.17 9.40
CA ASN A 315 -18.95 3.26 8.88
C ASN A 315 -19.30 3.00 7.41
N PHE A 316 -20.59 2.97 7.07
CA PHE A 316 -21.09 2.61 5.75
C PHE A 316 -21.37 3.80 4.87
#